data_AF-A0A497PMY5-F1
#
_entry.id   AF-A0A497PMY5-F1
#
_cell.length_a   1.000
_cell.length_b   1.000
_cell.length_c   1.000
_cell.angle_alpha   90.00
_cell.angle_beta   90.00
_cell.angle_gamma   90.00
#
_symmetry.space_group_name_H-M   'P 1'
#
loop_
_entity.id
_entity.type
_entity.pdbx_description
1 polymer ?
#
loop_
_entity_poly.entity_id
_entity_poly.type
_entity_poly.pdbx_seq_one_letter_code
_entity_poly.pdbx_strand_id
1 'polypeptide(L)'
;MWAWCGQVSSALESYIQEYLETLNTFEQEYPNIRFIYMTGHLDGTRSTGNLHLHNEQIRNYCIANNKVLFDFANIKRYDPDGNDYLDLRADDNCDYDGGNWAQQWYAEHPESDLCASCYCAHSQPLICNLKAKAFWWMMARLAGWDGCVQDFDKKMEMLMEAI
;
A
#
# COMPACT_ATOMS: atom_id res chain seq x y z
N MET A 1 12.16 -4.32 4.91
CA MET A 1 11.10 -4.14 3.90
C MET A 1 11.68 -4.45 2.54
N TRP A 2 10.98 -5.24 1.73
CA TRP A 2 11.33 -5.49 0.34
C TRP A 2 10.34 -4.75 -0.56
N ALA A 3 10.83 -4.10 -1.61
CA ALA A 3 10.01 -3.37 -2.55
C ALA A 3 10.31 -3.81 -3.98
N TRP A 4 9.27 -3.88 -4.81
CA TRP A 4 9.40 -4.11 -6.24
C TRP A 4 9.19 -2.82 -7.02
N CYS A 5 9.72 -2.76 -8.23
CA CYS A 5 9.38 -1.71 -9.18
C CYS A 5 8.10 -2.08 -9.92
N GLY A 6 8.07 -3.25 -10.58
CA GLY A 6 6.90 -3.78 -11.29
C GLY A 6 6.94 -5.29 -11.55
N GLN A 7 7.91 -5.99 -10.95
CA GLN A 7 8.15 -7.42 -11.14
C GLN A 7 6.94 -8.28 -10.75
N VAL A 8 6.10 -7.79 -9.82
CA VAL A 8 4.90 -8.50 -9.35
C VAL A 8 3.83 -8.57 -10.44
N SER A 9 3.77 -7.61 -11.38
CA SER A 9 2.75 -7.61 -12.44
C SER A 9 2.72 -8.88 -13.27
N SER A 10 3.90 -9.45 -13.54
CA SER A 10 4.05 -10.70 -14.31
C SER A 10 4.59 -11.85 -13.48
N ALA A 11 4.58 -11.72 -12.15
CA ALA A 11 5.06 -12.78 -11.26
C ALA A 11 4.17 -14.02 -11.39
N LEU A 12 4.77 -15.17 -11.12
CA LEU A 12 4.04 -16.40 -10.84
C LEU A 12 3.71 -16.47 -9.36
N GLU A 13 2.69 -17.25 -9.00
CA GLU A 13 2.33 -17.53 -7.60
C GLU A 13 3.53 -18.06 -6.80
N SER A 14 4.36 -18.92 -7.42
CA SER A 14 5.56 -19.47 -6.79
C SER A 14 6.63 -18.42 -6.49
N TYR A 15 6.73 -17.35 -7.29
CA TYR A 15 7.66 -16.26 -7.03
C TYR A 15 7.24 -15.47 -5.78
N ILE A 16 5.94 -15.26 -5.61
CA ILE A 16 5.39 -14.62 -4.40
C ILE A 16 5.56 -15.54 -3.20
N GLN A 17 5.36 -16.85 -3.37
CA GLN A 17 5.58 -17.83 -2.32
C GLN A 17 7.05 -17.82 -1.85
N GLU A 18 8.01 -17.80 -2.78
CA GLU A 18 9.44 -17.71 -2.45
C GLU A 18 9.77 -16.43 -1.66
N TYR A 19 9.18 -15.30 -2.05
CA TYR A 19 9.30 -14.05 -1.29
C TYR A 19 8.78 -14.18 0.15
N LEU A 20 7.61 -14.79 0.35
CA LEU A 20 7.00 -14.97 1.66
C LEU A 20 7.84 -15.91 2.55
N GLU A 21 8.29 -17.03 1.99
CA GLU A 21 9.14 -18.02 2.67
C GLU A 21 10.51 -17.44 3.04
N THR A 22 11.10 -16.64 2.16
CA THR A 22 12.38 -15.97 2.40
C THR A 22 12.28 -15.00 3.58
N LEU A 23 11.28 -14.12 3.59
CA LEU A 23 11.10 -13.19 4.71
C LEU A 23 10.81 -13.93 6.03
N ASN A 24 10.02 -15.00 5.99
CA ASN A 24 9.75 -15.81 7.18
C ASN A 24 11.00 -16.54 7.70
N THR A 25 11.89 -16.97 6.79
CA THR A 25 13.19 -17.55 7.16
C THR A 25 14.05 -16.51 7.87
N PHE A 26 14.12 -15.28 7.35
CA PHE A 26 14.87 -14.22 8.00
C PHE A 26 14.31 -13.82 9.37
N GLU A 27 12.99 -13.84 9.56
CA GLU A 27 12.40 -13.61 10.90
C GLU A 27 12.86 -14.66 11.92
N GLN A 28 13.04 -15.92 11.50
CA GLN A 28 13.53 -16.99 12.37
C GLN A 28 15.02 -16.85 12.66
N GLU A 29 15.82 -16.49 11.66
CA GLU A 29 17.27 -16.33 11.79
C GLU A 29 17.66 -15.06 12.56
N TYR A 30 16.86 -14.01 12.48
CA TYR A 30 17.13 -12.69 13.06
C TYR A 30 15.98 -12.22 13.96
N PRO A 31 15.73 -12.85 15.12
CA PRO A 31 14.55 -12.59 15.95
C PRO A 31 14.49 -11.17 16.55
N ASN A 32 15.60 -10.43 16.52
CA ASN A 32 15.67 -9.04 16.98
C ASN A 32 15.44 -8.01 15.85
N ILE A 33 15.23 -8.47 14.61
CA ILE A 33 14.97 -7.64 13.44
C ILE A 33 13.51 -7.82 13.04
N ARG A 34 12.84 -6.70 12.72
CA ARG A 34 11.49 -6.74 12.16
C ARG A 34 11.55 -6.72 10.64
N PHE A 35 10.94 -7.71 10.01
CA PHE A 35 10.73 -7.74 8.58
C PHE A 35 9.34 -7.18 8.28
N ILE A 36 9.26 -6.41 7.19
CA ILE A 36 8.02 -5.74 6.78
C ILE A 36 7.72 -6.25 5.38
N TYR A 37 6.58 -6.90 5.26
CA TYR A 37 6.03 -7.35 4.00
C TYR A 37 5.44 -6.16 3.27
N MET A 38 5.35 -6.21 1.95
CA MET A 38 4.80 -5.15 1.13
C MET A 38 3.98 -5.76 0.00
N THR A 39 2.93 -5.09 -0.45
CA THR A 39 2.24 -5.43 -1.72
C THR A 39 2.92 -4.73 -2.91
N GLY A 40 2.66 -5.19 -4.12
CA GLY A 40 3.00 -4.44 -5.33
C GLY A 40 2.16 -3.17 -5.49
N HIS A 41 2.24 -2.55 -6.65
CA HIS A 41 1.41 -1.40 -7.00
C HIS A 41 0.05 -1.82 -7.60
N LEU A 42 -0.61 -0.91 -8.32
CA LEU A 42 -1.71 -1.22 -9.25
C LEU A 42 -1.24 -1.11 -10.70
N ASP A 43 -1.82 -1.87 -11.60
CA ASP A 43 -1.43 -1.87 -13.03
C ASP A 43 -2.63 -1.85 -13.99
N GLY A 44 -3.80 -1.42 -13.49
CA GLY A 44 -5.00 -1.26 -14.32
C GLY A 44 -5.66 -2.56 -14.77
N THR A 45 -5.27 -3.70 -14.21
CA THR A 45 -5.79 -5.04 -14.58
C THR A 45 -6.99 -5.50 -13.76
N ARG A 46 -7.53 -4.65 -12.86
CA ARG A 46 -8.73 -4.88 -12.04
C ARG A 46 -8.57 -6.01 -11.01
N SER A 47 -9.65 -6.36 -10.32
CA SER A 47 -9.69 -7.42 -9.30
C SER A 47 -9.39 -8.83 -9.81
N THR A 48 -9.50 -9.10 -11.11
CA THR A 48 -9.14 -10.40 -11.70
C THR A 48 -7.70 -10.43 -12.23
N GLY A 49 -6.97 -9.32 -12.13
CA GLY A 49 -5.63 -9.16 -12.65
C GLY A 49 -4.55 -9.89 -11.83
N ASN A 50 -3.49 -10.34 -12.51
CA ASN A 50 -2.40 -11.11 -11.90
C ASN A 50 -1.78 -10.40 -10.69
N LEU A 51 -1.47 -9.11 -10.83
CA LEU A 51 -0.91 -8.30 -9.75
C LEU A 51 -1.84 -8.24 -8.53
N HIS A 52 -3.14 -8.06 -8.76
CA HIS A 52 -4.12 -8.01 -7.67
C HIS A 52 -4.18 -9.35 -6.93
N LEU A 53 -4.24 -10.48 -7.66
CA LEU A 53 -4.25 -11.81 -7.07
C LEU A 53 -3.01 -12.07 -6.19
N HIS A 54 -1.84 -11.61 -6.62
CA HIS A 54 -0.61 -11.72 -5.83
C HIS A 54 -0.55 -10.75 -4.65
N ASN A 55 -1.14 -9.57 -4.76
CA ASN A 55 -1.32 -8.68 -3.60
C ASN A 55 -2.24 -9.33 -2.57
N GLU A 56 -3.33 -10.00 -2.98
CA GLU A 56 -4.19 -10.78 -2.08
C GLU A 56 -3.46 -11.97 -1.45
N GLN A 57 -2.61 -12.67 -2.21
CA GLN A 57 -1.76 -13.74 -1.67
C GLN A 57 -0.88 -13.22 -0.51
N ILE A 58 -0.25 -12.05 -0.68
CA ILE A 58 0.58 -11.42 0.36
C ILE A 58 -0.27 -10.98 1.56
N ARG A 59 -1.40 -10.31 1.33
CA ARG A 59 -2.33 -9.88 2.40
C ARG A 59 -2.80 -11.06 3.23
N ASN A 60 -3.27 -12.13 2.58
CA ASN A 60 -3.76 -13.33 3.24
C ASN A 60 -2.66 -13.99 4.09
N TYR A 61 -1.43 -14.06 3.58
CA TYR A 61 -0.30 -14.57 4.35
C TYR A 61 -0.02 -13.71 5.60
N CYS A 62 -0.01 -12.38 5.45
CA CYS A 62 0.28 -11.47 6.56
C CYS A 62 -0.78 -11.56 7.66
N ILE A 63 -2.06 -11.56 7.30
CA ILE A 63 -3.19 -11.72 8.23
C ILE A 63 -3.10 -13.06 8.95
N ALA A 64 -2.90 -14.16 8.21
CA ALA A 64 -2.88 -15.51 8.79
C ALA A 64 -1.70 -15.75 9.74
N ASN A 65 -0.59 -15.01 9.57
CA ASN A 65 0.64 -15.22 10.33
C ASN A 65 1.03 -14.01 11.19
N ASN A 66 0.13 -13.04 11.36
CA ASN A 66 0.35 -11.82 12.15
C ASN A 66 1.66 -11.10 11.76
N LYS A 67 1.83 -10.85 10.45
CA LYS A 67 2.99 -10.17 9.88
C LYS A 67 2.70 -8.69 9.65
N VAL A 68 3.74 -7.87 9.80
CA VAL A 68 3.67 -6.45 9.47
C VAL A 68 3.63 -6.25 7.95
N LEU A 69 2.59 -5.58 7.45
CA LEU A 69 2.38 -5.32 6.02
C LEU A 69 2.35 -3.82 5.70
N PHE A 70 3.20 -3.36 4.78
CA PHE A 70 3.05 -2.06 4.13
C PHE A 70 2.27 -2.22 2.82
N ASP A 71 0.96 -1.96 2.86
CA ASP A 71 0.08 -2.22 1.72
C ASP A 71 0.07 -1.07 0.69
N PHE A 72 1.07 -1.11 -0.19
CA PHE A 72 1.23 -0.14 -1.25
C PHE A 72 0.05 -0.14 -2.25
N ALA A 73 -0.44 -1.31 -2.67
CA ALA A 73 -1.57 -1.41 -3.57
C ALA A 73 -2.84 -0.78 -2.99
N ASN A 74 -3.07 -0.92 -1.68
CA ASN A 74 -4.22 -0.30 -1.02
C ASN A 74 -4.13 1.24 -1.03
N ILE A 75 -2.95 1.80 -0.71
CA ILE A 75 -2.71 3.26 -0.78
C ILE A 75 -2.95 3.82 -2.18
N LYS A 76 -2.73 3.04 -3.25
CA LYS A 76 -2.97 3.46 -4.65
C LYS A 76 -4.39 3.19 -5.16
N ARG A 77 -5.18 2.42 -4.42
CA ARG A 77 -6.53 2.01 -4.80
C ARG A 77 -7.59 2.98 -4.30
N TYR A 78 -7.37 3.60 -3.14
CA TYR A 78 -8.34 4.47 -2.51
C TYR A 78 -7.89 5.93 -2.51
N ASP A 79 -8.83 6.83 -2.77
CA ASP A 79 -8.61 8.23 -2.43
C ASP A 79 -8.74 8.45 -0.90
N PRO A 80 -8.33 9.61 -0.37
CA PRO A 80 -8.47 9.91 1.06
C PRO A 80 -9.91 9.93 1.59
N ASP A 81 -10.92 9.98 0.72
CA ASP A 81 -12.33 9.91 1.10
C ASP A 81 -12.87 8.47 1.18
N GLY A 82 -12.10 7.49 0.71
CA GLY A 82 -12.41 6.07 0.72
C GLY A 82 -13.06 5.56 -0.56
N ASN A 83 -13.02 6.32 -1.66
CA ASN A 83 -13.50 5.84 -2.95
C ASN A 83 -12.52 4.84 -3.55
N ASP A 84 -13.04 3.70 -4.03
CA ASP A 84 -12.24 2.61 -4.59
C ASP A 84 -12.13 2.72 -6.11
N TYR A 85 -10.89 2.66 -6.63
CA TYR A 85 -10.60 2.75 -8.05
C TYR A 85 -10.05 1.45 -8.68
N LEU A 86 -9.96 0.33 -7.95
CA LEU A 86 -9.40 -0.92 -8.48
C LEU A 86 -10.15 -1.40 -9.74
N ASP A 87 -11.46 -1.58 -9.63
CA ASP A 87 -12.29 -2.04 -10.74
C ASP A 87 -12.65 -0.90 -11.71
N LEU A 88 -12.09 0.29 -11.49
CA LEU A 88 -12.04 1.36 -12.48
C LEU A 88 -10.72 1.35 -13.27
N ARG A 89 -9.89 0.31 -13.13
CA ARG A 89 -8.58 0.18 -13.77
C ARG A 89 -7.57 1.25 -13.33
N ALA A 90 -7.63 1.63 -12.05
CA ALA A 90 -6.55 2.41 -11.47
C ALA A 90 -5.19 1.72 -11.70
N ASP A 91 -4.20 2.49 -12.13
CA ASP A 91 -2.83 2.04 -12.33
C ASP A 91 -1.82 2.75 -11.39
N ASP A 92 -0.54 2.53 -11.65
CA ASP A 92 0.55 3.05 -10.84
C ASP A 92 0.54 4.60 -10.79
N ASN A 93 0.06 5.24 -11.86
CA ASN A 93 0.02 6.68 -12.01
C ASN A 93 -1.27 7.32 -11.45
N CYS A 94 -2.17 6.51 -10.86
CA CYS A 94 -3.52 6.91 -10.45
C CYS A 94 -4.48 7.17 -11.63
N ASP A 95 -4.11 6.75 -12.84
CA ASP A 95 -5.00 6.84 -13.99
C ASP A 95 -6.04 5.73 -13.92
N TYR A 96 -7.30 6.03 -14.23
CA TYR A 96 -8.43 5.09 -14.24
C TYR A 96 -9.36 5.38 -15.44
N ASP A 97 -10.35 4.52 -15.69
CA ASP A 97 -11.41 4.68 -16.70
C ASP A 97 -12.35 5.86 -16.34
N GLY A 98 -11.81 7.09 -16.38
CA GLY A 98 -12.51 8.32 -15.99
C GLY A 98 -11.58 9.50 -15.68
N GLY A 99 -10.26 9.31 -15.71
CA GLY A 99 -9.28 10.39 -15.52
C GLY A 99 -8.15 9.95 -14.61
N ASN A 100 -7.70 10.87 -13.75
CA ASN A 100 -6.69 10.62 -12.73
C ASN A 100 -7.28 10.99 -11.36
N TRP A 101 -7.51 9.99 -10.52
CA TRP A 101 -8.27 10.21 -9.28
C TRP A 101 -7.51 11.10 -8.29
N ALA A 102 -6.18 11.00 -8.26
CA ALA A 102 -5.37 11.79 -7.34
C ALA A 102 -5.33 13.27 -7.75
N GLN A 103 -5.33 13.57 -9.05
CA GLN A 103 -5.45 14.94 -9.55
C GLN A 103 -6.84 15.53 -9.30
N GLN A 104 -7.90 14.73 -9.45
CA GLN A 104 -9.27 15.14 -9.16
C GLN A 104 -9.44 15.44 -7.67
N TRP A 105 -8.99 14.53 -6.80
CA TRP A 105 -9.06 14.74 -5.35
C TRP A 105 -8.27 15.98 -4.92
N TYR A 106 -7.08 16.19 -5.48
CA TYR A 106 -6.28 17.40 -5.27
C TYR A 106 -7.04 18.68 -5.67
N ALA A 107 -7.73 18.67 -6.81
CA ALA A 107 -8.46 19.83 -7.30
C ALA A 107 -9.65 20.21 -6.40
N GLU A 108 -10.23 19.21 -5.71
CA GLU A 108 -11.32 19.39 -4.75
C GLU A 108 -10.84 19.76 -3.34
N HIS A 109 -9.59 19.44 -2.98
CA HIS A 109 -9.00 19.66 -1.65
C HIS A 109 -7.65 20.40 -1.69
N PRO A 110 -7.53 21.57 -2.34
CA PRO A 110 -6.25 22.24 -2.57
C PRO A 110 -5.53 22.67 -1.27
N GLU A 111 -6.26 22.83 -0.17
CA GLU A 111 -5.72 23.17 1.15
C GLU A 111 -5.23 21.98 1.98
N SER A 112 -5.46 20.74 1.52
CA SER A 112 -5.02 19.55 2.24
C SER A 112 -3.50 19.48 2.32
N ASP A 113 -2.98 19.03 3.47
CA ASP A 113 -1.55 18.77 3.64
C ASP A 113 -1.03 17.59 2.80
N LEU A 114 -1.93 16.78 2.22
CA LEU A 114 -1.62 15.74 1.25
C LEU A 114 -1.25 16.31 -0.13
N CYS A 115 -1.58 17.58 -0.38
CA CYS A 115 -1.37 18.27 -1.66
C CYS A 115 0.02 18.89 -1.79
N ALA A 116 0.93 18.62 -0.83
CA ALA A 116 2.31 19.07 -0.89
C ALA A 116 3.01 18.55 -2.16
N SER A 117 3.58 19.45 -2.95
CA SER A 117 4.30 19.07 -4.17
C SER A 117 5.58 18.31 -3.85
N CYS A 118 5.78 17.18 -4.53
CA CYS A 118 7.02 16.43 -4.52
C CYS A 118 7.20 15.68 -5.84
N TYR A 119 8.44 15.33 -6.18
CA TYR A 119 8.66 14.38 -7.27
C TYR A 119 8.25 12.98 -6.81
N CYS A 120 7.34 12.36 -7.54
CA CYS A 120 6.86 11.00 -7.26
C CYS A 120 7.02 10.14 -8.51
N ALA A 121 7.98 9.21 -8.50
CA ALA A 121 8.22 8.35 -9.65
C ALA A 121 6.97 7.49 -9.93
N HIS A 122 6.57 7.44 -11.19
CA HIS A 122 5.43 6.67 -11.71
C HIS A 122 4.08 7.01 -11.07
N SER A 123 3.95 8.12 -10.33
CA SER A 123 2.74 8.40 -9.56
C SER A 123 2.54 9.90 -9.29
N GLN A 124 1.46 10.23 -8.59
CA GLN A 124 1.12 11.60 -8.23
C GLN A 124 1.72 12.00 -6.87
N PRO A 125 2.03 13.30 -6.64
CA PRO A 125 2.56 13.78 -5.37
C PRO A 125 1.72 13.35 -4.15
N LEU A 126 0.39 13.38 -4.30
CA LEU A 126 -0.57 12.94 -3.28
C LEU A 126 -0.28 11.52 -2.76
N ILE A 127 0.03 10.58 -3.66
CA ILE A 127 0.40 9.22 -3.27
C ILE A 127 1.70 9.18 -2.49
N CYS A 128 2.71 9.95 -2.91
CA CYS A 128 3.97 10.00 -2.17
C CYS A 128 3.77 10.55 -0.75
N ASN A 129 2.91 11.56 -0.57
CA ASN A 129 2.56 12.05 0.76
C ASN A 129 1.80 11.00 1.59
N LEU A 130 0.82 10.30 0.99
CA LEU A 130 0.10 9.21 1.66
C LEU A 130 1.03 8.09 2.10
N LYS A 131 1.92 7.64 1.22
CA LYS A 131 2.95 6.64 1.56
C LYS A 131 3.86 7.10 2.69
N ALA A 132 4.31 8.35 2.66
CA ALA A 132 5.18 8.90 3.70
C ALA A 132 4.47 8.90 5.05
N LYS A 133 3.21 9.33 5.09
CA LYS A 133 2.37 9.31 6.30
C LYS A 133 2.13 7.88 6.80
N ALA A 134 1.73 6.96 5.92
CA ALA A 134 1.49 5.57 6.27
C ALA A 134 2.77 4.88 6.78
N PHE A 135 3.91 5.13 6.12
CA PHE A 135 5.20 4.59 6.55
C PHE A 135 5.61 5.16 7.91
N TRP A 136 5.49 6.47 8.11
CA TRP A 136 5.79 7.11 9.39
C TRP A 136 4.92 6.52 10.52
N TRP A 137 3.61 6.40 10.27
CA TRP A 137 2.66 5.84 11.22
C TRP A 137 3.06 4.41 11.61
N MET A 138 3.26 3.53 10.63
CA MET A 138 3.69 2.16 10.84
C MET A 138 5.00 2.11 11.64
N MET A 139 6.02 2.89 11.27
CA MET A 139 7.30 2.91 11.97
C MET A 139 7.17 3.41 13.41
N ALA A 140 6.34 4.43 13.66
CA ALA A 140 6.07 4.93 15.01
C ALA A 140 5.38 3.86 15.87
N ARG A 141 4.38 3.16 15.32
CA ARG A 141 3.70 2.03 15.98
C ARG A 141 4.70 0.92 16.34
N LEU A 142 5.55 0.52 15.40
CA LEU A 142 6.59 -0.51 15.62
C LEU A 142 7.66 -0.06 16.65
N ALA A 143 7.88 1.24 16.80
CA ALA A 143 8.77 1.80 17.82
C ALA A 143 8.14 1.86 19.23
N GLY A 144 6.87 1.46 19.38
CA GLY A 144 6.16 1.45 20.66
C GLY A 144 5.27 2.67 20.89
N TRP A 145 4.96 3.46 19.86
CA TRP A 145 3.93 4.49 19.99
C TRP A 145 2.53 3.84 20.01
N ASP A 146 1.77 4.10 21.07
CA ASP A 146 0.42 3.56 21.27
C ASP A 146 -0.64 4.09 20.29
N GLY A 147 -0.26 4.99 19.38
CA GLY A 147 -1.19 5.64 18.47
C GLY A 147 -2.02 6.69 19.20
N CYS A 148 -3.07 7.18 18.57
CA CYS A 148 -4.02 8.09 19.20
C CYS A 148 -5.41 7.43 19.23
N VAL A 149 -6.05 7.44 20.41
CA VAL A 149 -7.29 6.69 20.70
C VAL A 149 -8.55 7.56 20.56
N GLN A 150 -8.49 8.66 19.81
CA GLN A 150 -9.65 9.54 19.63
C GLN A 150 -10.18 9.45 18.21
N ASP A 151 -11.47 9.10 18.09
CA ASP A 151 -12.31 9.04 16.88
C ASP A 151 -11.56 9.39 15.60
N PHE A 152 -10.69 8.46 15.18
CA PHE A 152 -10.16 8.49 13.84
C PHE A 152 -11.33 8.19 12.93
N ASP A 153 -11.59 9.07 11.96
CA ASP A 153 -12.45 8.73 10.84
C ASP A 153 -11.99 7.35 10.34
N LYS A 154 -12.87 6.36 10.40
CA LYS A 154 -12.65 4.98 9.91
C LYS A 154 -12.02 4.93 8.50
N LYS A 155 -12.14 6.03 7.75
CA LYS A 155 -11.53 6.28 6.45
C LYS A 155 -10.00 6.15 6.45
N MET A 156 -9.30 6.58 7.51
CA MET A 156 -7.83 6.44 7.59
C MET A 156 -7.38 5.09 8.17
N GLU A 157 -8.23 4.41 8.94
CA GLU A 157 -7.99 3.02 9.36
C GLU A 157 -7.89 2.11 8.12
N MET A 158 -8.80 2.27 7.15
CA MET A 158 -8.74 1.55 5.86
C MET A 158 -7.43 1.77 5.07
N LEU A 159 -6.77 2.93 5.23
CA LEU A 159 -5.50 3.26 4.57
C LEU A 159 -4.27 2.85 5.41
N MET A 160 -4.43 2.61 6.71
CA MET A 160 -3.34 2.47 7.68
C MET A 160 -3.40 1.19 8.54
N GLU A 161 -4.30 0.24 8.25
CA GLU A 161 -4.35 -1.12 8.82
C GLU A 161 -3.17 -2.00 8.36
N ALA A 162 -1.96 -1.46 8.48
CA ALA A 162 -0.70 -2.16 8.52
C ALA A 162 -0.46 -2.64 9.97
N ILE A 163 -1.20 -3.67 10.43
CA ILE A 163 -0.90 -4.37 11.69
C ILE A 163 -0.81 -5.86 11.43
#